data_AF-A0A965PWA8-F1
#
_entry.id   AF-A0A965PWA8-F1
#
_cell.length_a   1.000
_cell.length_b   1.000
_cell.length_c   1.000
_cell.angle_alpha   90.00
_cell.angle_beta   90.00
_cell.angle_gamma   90.00
#
_symmetry.space_group_name_H-M   'P 1'
#
loop_
_entity.id
_entity.type
_entity.pdbx_description
1 polymer ?
#
loop_
_entity_poly.entity_id
_entity_poly.type
_entity_poly.pdbx_seq_one_letter_code
_entity_poly.pdbx_strand_id
1 'polypeptide(L)' 'MMQLNPEIWMMTPKGEGLAFLVTDYGMDHNKIFTIMLNSGEILDFDIRDCRRCENPSFCIDAPQQPRPHYAPSK' A
#
# COMPACT_ATOMS: atom_id res chain seq x y z
N MET A 1 -2.66 -8.69 -13.65
CA MET A 1 -3.41 -8.63 -12.37
C MET A 1 -3.22 -9.96 -11.66
N MET A 2 -2.90 -9.92 -10.37
CA MET A 2 -2.60 -11.11 -9.56
C MET A 2 -3.19 -10.92 -8.16
N GLN A 3 -3.91 -11.92 -7.65
CA GLN A 3 -4.32 -11.97 -6.24
C GLN A 3 -3.08 -12.24 -5.38
N LEU A 4 -2.95 -11.50 -4.27
CA LEU A 4 -1.91 -11.75 -3.27
C LEU A 4 -2.37 -12.89 -2.36
N ASN A 5 -1.47 -13.86 -2.14
CA ASN A 5 -1.70 -14.96 -1.21
C ASN A 5 -0.34 -15.38 -0.60
N PRO A 6 -0.03 -15.01 0.65
CA PRO A 6 -0.91 -14.29 1.58
C PRO A 6 -1.13 -12.83 1.17
N GLU A 7 -2.22 -12.24 1.65
CA GLU A 7 -2.43 -10.80 1.62
C GLU A 7 -1.35 -10.07 2.46
N ILE A 8 -1.08 -8.81 2.11
CA ILE A 8 0.02 -8.04 2.72
C ILE A 8 -0.53 -6.80 3.40
N TRP A 9 -0.20 -6.63 4.68
CA TRP A 9 -0.51 -5.40 5.41
C TRP A 9 0.34 -4.22 4.91
N MET A 10 -0.34 -3.13 4.55
CA MET A 10 0.30 -1.94 4.01
C MET A 10 -0.24 -0.67 4.66
N MET A 11 0.68 0.27 4.92
CA MET A 11 0.39 1.65 5.27
C MET A 11 0.28 2.48 3.99
N THR A 12 -0.80 3.27 3.88
CA THR A 12 -1.12 4.14 2.75
C THR A 12 -1.28 5.59 3.22
N PRO A 13 -1.43 6.58 2.32
CA PRO A 13 -1.72 7.95 2.71
C PRO A 13 -3.08 8.13 3.39
N LYS A 14 -3.95 7.12 3.35
CA LYS A 14 -5.26 7.10 4.01
C LYS A 14 -5.32 6.20 5.25
N GLY A 15 -4.19 5.59 5.61
CA GLY A 15 -4.07 4.70 6.77
C GLY A 15 -3.71 3.28 6.36
N GLU A 16 -3.83 2.35 7.30
CA GLU A 16 -3.47 0.95 7.11
C GLU A 16 -4.60 0.14 6.47
N GLY A 17 -4.21 -0.90 5.75
CA GLY A 17 -5.14 -1.87 5.19
C GLY A 17 -4.46 -3.13 4.69
N LEU A 18 -5.30 -4.08 4.29
CA LEU A 18 -4.88 -5.36 3.77
C LEU A 18 -4.89 -5.32 2.23
N ALA A 19 -3.70 -5.40 1.63
CA ALA A 19 -3.55 -5.51 0.19
C ALA A 19 -3.81 -6.95 -0.25
N PHE A 20 -4.79 -7.16 -1.11
CA PHE A 20 -5.21 -8.51 -1.56
C PHE A 20 -5.07 -8.70 -3.08
N LEU A 21 -4.79 -7.63 -3.83
CA LEU A 21 -4.65 -7.69 -5.28
C LEU A 21 -3.61 -6.67 -5.76
N VAL A 22 -2.81 -7.08 -6.75
CA VAL A 22 -1.87 -6.21 -7.46
C VAL A 22 -2.17 -6.20 -8.95
N THR A 23 -2.34 -5.00 -9.50
CA THR A 23 -2.44 -4.76 -10.93
C THR A 23 -1.09 -4.29 -11.44
N ASP A 24 -0.58 -5.01 -12.44
CA ASP A 24 0.70 -4.75 -13.10
C ASP A 24 0.41 -4.49 -14.58
N TYR A 25 0.78 -3.30 -15.05
CA TYR A 25 0.61 -2.87 -16.44
C TYR A 25 1.91 -3.00 -17.25
N GLY A 26 2.94 -3.68 -16.71
CA GLY A 26 4.25 -3.82 -17.35
C GLY A 26 5.26 -2.81 -16.82
N MET A 27 6.40 -2.69 -17.50
CA MET A 27 7.53 -1.90 -17.02
C MET A 27 7.31 -0.37 -17.09
N ASP A 28 6.37 0.08 -17.93
CA ASP A 28 6.12 1.50 -18.18
C ASP A 28 5.29 2.18 -17.08
N HIS A 29 4.70 1.37 -16.18
CA HIS A 29 3.78 1.83 -15.17
C HIS A 29 4.11 1.24 -13.80
N ASN A 30 3.81 2.01 -12.75
CA ASN A 30 3.90 1.47 -11.41
C ASN A 30 2.85 0.40 -11.17
N LYS A 31 3.17 -0.51 -10.24
CA LYS A 31 2.20 -1.47 -9.74
C LYS A 31 1.17 -0.72 -8.91
N ILE A 32 -0.08 -1.12 -9.07
CA ILE A 32 -1.20 -0.59 -8.31
C ILE A 32 -1.70 -1.69 -7.38
N PHE A 33 -1.85 -1.38 -6.10
CA PHE A 33 -2.36 -2.31 -5.09
C PHE A 33 -3.79 -1.93 -4.74
N THR A 34 -4.68 -2.91 -4.79
CA THR A 34 -6.04 -2.79 -4.25
C THR A 34 -6.00 -3.20 -2.78
N ILE A 35 -6.39 -2.27 -1.92
CA ILE A 35 -6.23 -2.37 -0.47
C ILE A 35 -7.58 -2.17 0.19
N MET A 36 -7.97 -3.09 1.07
CA MET A 36 -9.09 -2.93 1.99
C MET A 36 -8.58 -2.20 3.24
N LEU A 37 -8.91 -0.92 3.37
CA LEU A 37 -8.50 -0.10 4.49
C LEU A 37 -9.26 -0.48 5.76
N ASN A 38 -8.64 -0.27 6.92
CA ASN A 38 -9.29 -0.44 8.22
C ASN A 38 -10.48 0.53 8.42
N SER A 39 -10.58 1.59 7.60
CA SER A 39 -11.75 2.48 7.54
C SER A 39 -12.98 1.82 6.88
N GLY A 40 -12.82 0.68 6.22
CA GLY A 40 -13.84 -0.02 5.45
C GLY A 40 -13.88 0.34 3.97
N GLU A 41 -13.11 1.33 3.53
CA GLU A 41 -12.97 1.69 2.12
C GLU A 41 -12.06 0.69 1.38
N ILE A 42 -12.37 0.40 0.11
CA ILE A 42 -11.49 -0.35 -0.79
C ILE A 42 -11.00 0.63 -1.85
N LEU A 43 -9.69 0.82 -1.93
CA LEU A 43 -9.07 1.80 -2.82
C LEU A 43 -7.81 1.23 -3.49
N ASP A 44 -7.45 1.83 -4.61
CA ASP A 44 -6.25 1.53 -5.37
C ASP A 44 -5.14 2.54 -5.08
N PHE A 45 -3.93 2.05 -4.84
CA PHE A 45 -2.76 2.87 -4.52
C PHE A 45 -1.58 2.53 -5.42
N ASP A 46 -0.89 3.56 -5.93
CA ASP A 46 0.42 3.40 -6.58
C ASP A 46 1.44 2.88 -5.56
N ILE A 47 2.28 1.93 -5.95
CA ILE A 47 3.31 1.33 -5.07
C ILE A 47 4.18 2.39 -4.37
N ARG A 48 4.40 3.56 -4.98
CA ARG A 48 5.17 4.66 -4.38
C ARG A 48 4.50 5.25 -3.13
N ASP A 49 3.19 5.09 -3.03
CA ASP A 49 2.36 5.55 -1.91
C ASP A 49 2.18 4.48 -0.84
N CYS A 50 2.71 3.27 -1.03
CA CYS A 50 2.59 2.18 -0.07
C CYS A 50 3.86 2.02 0.77
N ARG A 51 3.71 1.69 2.05
CA ARG A 51 4.80 1.26 2.94
C ARG A 51 4.39 -0.03 3.64
N ARG A 52 5.35 -0.87 4.03
CA ARG A 52 5.08 -2.01 4.93
C ARG A 52 4.63 -1.49 6.29
N CYS A 53 3.77 -2.21 7.00
CA CYS A 53 3.48 -1.92 8.41
C CYS A 53 4.69 -2.28 9.32
N GLU A 54 4.53 -2.03 10.62
CA GLU A 54 5.41 -2.52 11.67
C GLU A 54 5.57 -4.04 11.63
N ASN A 55 6.66 -4.51 12.24
CA ASN A 55 6.87 -5.92 12.47
C ASN A 55 7.47 -6.15 13.87
N PRO A 56 6.62 -6.37 14.89
CA PRO A 56 7.06 -6.54 16.28
C PRO A 56 8.00 -7.73 16.46
N SER A 57 7.80 -8.82 15.72
CA SER A 57 8.65 -10.03 15.81
C SER A 57 10.10 -9.76 15.41
N PHE A 58 10.33 -8.75 14.56
CA PHE A 58 11.66 -8.34 14.11
C PHE A 58 12.08 -6.98 14.71
N CYS A 59 11.38 -6.49 15.74
CA CYS A 59 11.62 -5.18 16.35
C CYS A 59 11.65 -4.03 15.33
N ILE A 60 10.74 -4.07 14.36
CA ILE A 60 10.66 -3.05 13.34
C ILE A 60 9.46 -2.15 13.59
N ASP A 61 9.72 -0.86 13.80
CA ASP A 61 8.69 0.14 14.04
C ASP A 61 7.81 0.41 12.81
N ALA A 62 6.63 0.99 13.07
CA ALA A 62 5.70 1.44 12.04
C ALA A 62 6.36 2.53 11.18
N PRO A 63 6.15 2.51 9.85
CA PRO A 63 6.64 3.58 9.00
C PRO A 63 5.90 4.89 9.31
N GLN A 64 6.50 6.01 8.94
CA GLN A 64 5.72 7.23 8.79
C GLN A 64 4.69 7.06 7.67
N GLN A 65 3.51 7.65 7.86
CA GLN A 65 2.48 7.65 6.84
C GLN A 65 3.01 8.31 5.55
N PRO A 66 2.96 7.60 4.41
CA PRO A 66 3.50 8.12 3.17
C PRO A 66 2.66 9.30 2.67
N ARG A 67 3.34 10.32 2.14
CA ARG A 67 2.67 11.40 1.40
C ARG A 67 2.32 10.89 -0.01
N PRO A 68 1.13 11.17 -0.55
CA PRO A 68 0.80 10.75 -1.91
C PRO A 68 1.76 11.39 -2.91
N HIS A 69 2.33 10.61 -3.82
CA HIS A 69 3.31 11.05 -4.80
C HIS A 69 2.74 12.04 -5.81
N TYR A 70 1.42 12.01 -6.02
CA TYR A 70 0.69 12.94 -6.87
C TYR A 70 0.30 14.23 -6.15
N ALA A 71 0.58 14.35 -4.84
CA ALA A 71 0.37 15.60 -4.13
C ALA A 71 1.38 16.64 -4.62
N PRO A 72 0.97 17.90 -4.86
CA PRO A 72 1.87 18.94 -5.32
C PRO A 72 3.03 19.13 -4.32
N SER A 73 4.25 19.25 -4.86
CA SER A 73 5.42 19.68 -4.10
C SER A 73 5.11 21.03 -3.47
N LYS A 74 5.37 21.16 -2.17
CA LYS A 74 5.23 22.44 -1.47
C LYS A 74 6.33 23.39 -1.92
#